data_AF-A0A957UEH7-F1
#
_entry.id   AF-A0A957UEH7-F1
#
_cell.length_a   1.000
_cell.length_b   1.000
_cell.length_c   1.000
_cell.angle_alpha   90.00
_cell.angle_beta   90.00
_cell.angle_gamma   90.00
#
_symmetry.space_group_name_H-M   'P 1'
#
loop_
_entity.id
_entity.type
_entity.pdbx_description
1 polymer ?
#
loop_
_entity_poly.entity_id
_entity_poly.type
_entity_poly.pdbx_seq_one_letter_code
_entity_poly.pdbx_strand_id
1 'polypeptide(L)' 'TGLGLPISAQIVSHFGGSLWVESAPDAGATFSFTLPLASESRR' A
#
# COMPACT_ATOMS: atom_id res chain seq x y z
N THR A 1 14.81 -10.15 -8.20
CA THR A 1 13.74 -9.84 -7.24
C THR A 1 13.71 -8.34 -7.05
N GLY A 2 12.60 -7.67 -7.36
CA GLY A 2 12.50 -6.23 -7.16
C GLY A 2 12.35 -5.90 -5.67
N LEU A 3 13.09 -4.90 -5.17
CA LEU A 3 13.04 -4.49 -3.76
C LEU A 3 11.89 -3.52 -3.44
N GLY A 4 11.32 -2.88 -4.46
CA GLY A 4 10.34 -1.80 -4.26
C GLY A 4 9.05 -2.24 -3.58
N LEU A 5 8.51 -3.42 -3.94
CA LEU A 5 7.24 -3.88 -3.40
C LEU A 5 7.33 -4.29 -1.91
N PRO A 6 8.34 -5.08 -1.47
CA PRO A 6 8.56 -5.33 -0.04
C PRO A 6 8.75 -4.06 0.79
N ILE A 7 9.54 -3.10 0.28
CA ILE A 7 9.76 -1.82 0.98
C ILE A 7 8.45 -1.04 1.09
N SER A 8 7.67 -0.96 0.01
CA SER A 8 6.38 -0.27 0.01
C SER A 8 5.39 -0.91 1.00
N ALA A 9 5.33 -2.24 1.06
CA ALA A 9 4.49 -2.96 2.01
C ALA A 9 4.89 -2.68 3.47
N GLN A 10 6.19 -2.61 3.76
CA GLN A 10 6.69 -2.25 5.10
C GLN A 10 6.31 -0.82 5.49
N ILE A 11 6.46 0.15 4.57
CA ILE A 11 6.09 1.55 4.81
C ILE A 11 4.58 1.67 5.06
N VAL A 12 3.75 1.09 4.20
CA VAL A 12 2.29 1.13 4.34
C VAL A 12 1.84 0.49 5.66
N SER A 13 2.40 -0.67 6.00
CA SER A 13 2.12 -1.36 7.28
C SER A 13 2.56 -0.54 8.48
N HIS A 14 3.72 0.11 8.42
CA HIS A 14 4.21 1.00 9.48
C HIS A 14 3.24 2.15 9.78
N PHE A 15 2.59 2.71 8.76
CA PHE A 15 1.55 3.74 8.91
C PHE A 15 0.14 3.18 9.18
N GLY A 16 0.01 1.89 9.51
CA GLY A 16 -1.28 1.26 9.83
C GLY A 16 -2.17 1.02 8.61
N GLY A 17 -1.58 1.01 7.43
CA GLY A 17 -2.28 0.80 6.17
C GLY A 17 -2.32 -0.66 5.71
N SER A 18 -2.78 -0.84 4.47
CA SER A 18 -2.78 -2.13 3.79
C SER A 18 -2.46 -1.93 2.31
N LEU A 19 -1.73 -2.87 1.71
CA LEU A 19 -1.35 -2.85 0.29
C LEU A 19 -1.73 -4.19 -0.35
N TRP A 20 -2.35 -4.16 -1.52
CA TRP A 20 -2.74 -5.34 -2.28
C TRP A 20 -2.56 -5.13 -3.78
N VAL A 21 -2.72 -6.21 -4.54
CA VAL A 21 -2.58 -6.22 -6.00
C VAL A 21 -3.80 -6.86 -6.63
N GLU A 22 -4.28 -6.25 -7.70
CA GLU A 22 -5.24 -6.81 -8.62
C GLU A 22 -4.52 -7.03 -9.94
N SER A 23 -4.52 -8.27 -10.45
CA SER A 23 -3.89 -8.60 -11.71
C SER A 23 -4.67 -9.68 -12.44
N ALA A 24 -4.63 -9.62 -13.77
CA ALA A 24 -5.16 -10.65 -14.64
C ALA A 24 -4.18 -10.88 -15.80
N PRO A 25 -4.10 -12.11 -16.35
CA PRO A 25 -3.32 -12.37 -17.55
C PRO A 25 -3.63 -11.36 -18.66
N ASP A 26 -2.57 -10.88 -19.32
CA ASP A 26 -2.65 -9.91 -20.43
C ASP A 26 -3.25 -8.52 -20.10
N ALA A 27 -3.59 -8.25 -18.83
CA ALA A 27 -4.16 -6.96 -18.39
C ALA A 27 -3.19 -6.11 -17.55
N GLY A 28 -2.03 -6.66 -17.18
CA GLY A 28 -1.09 -6.02 -16.26
C GLY A 28 -1.49 -6.18 -14.79
N ALA A 29 -1.03 -5.25 -13.95
CA ALA A 29 -1.26 -5.27 -12.50
C ALA A 29 -1.50 -3.86 -11.96
N THR A 30 -2.48 -3.73 -11.06
CA THR A 30 -2.75 -2.52 -10.28
C THR A 30 -2.41 -2.78 -8.83
N PHE A 31 -1.55 -1.94 -8.26
CA PHE A 31 -1.18 -1.97 -6.85
C PHE A 31 -1.91 -0.85 -6.12
N SER A 32 -2.70 -1.23 -5.13
CA SER A 32 -3.56 -0.32 -4.37
C SER A 32 -3.16 -0.34 -2.90
N PHE A 33 -3.33 0.79 -2.21
CA PHE A 33 -3.11 0.85 -0.78
C PHE A 33 -4.09 1.81 -0.08
N THR A 34 -4.29 1.59 1.20
CA THR A 34 -5.04 2.48 2.10
C THR A 34 -4.16 2.90 3.26
N LEU A 35 -4.37 4.12 3.75
CA LEU A 35 -3.82 4.61 5.00
C LEU A 35 -4.96 5.16 5.86
N PRO A 36 -4.88 5.04 7.20
CA PRO A 36 -5.74 5.81 8.09
C PRO A 36 -5.59 7.30 7.80
N LEU A 37 -6.70 8.03 7.75
CA LEU A 37 -6.63 9.50 7.78
C LEU A 37 -5.98 9.92 9.09
N ALA A 38 -5.12 10.94 9.05
CA ALA A 38 -4.61 11.54 10.27
C ALA A 38 -5.81 11.95 11.13
N SER A 39 -5.91 11.39 12.34
CA SER A 39 -6.89 11.85 13.31
C SER A 39 -6.66 13.35 13.47
N GLU A 40 -7.71 14.15 13.25
CA GLU A 40 -7.67 15.59 13.43
C GLU A 40 -6.98 15.86 14.77
N SER A 41 -5.79 16.46 14.70
CA SER A 41 -5.05 16.84 15.89
C SER A 41 -5.97 17.80 16.63
N ARG A 42 -6.60 17.30 17.70
CA ARG A 42 -7.42 18.12 18.59
C ARG A 42 -6.47 19.14 19.22
N ARG A 43 -6.35 20.28 18.56
CA ARG A 43 -5.75 21.50 19.09
C ARG A 43 -6.73 22.15 20.07
#